data_AF-A0A834MJJ1-F1
#
_entry.id   AF-A0A834MJJ1-F1
#
_cell.length_a   1.000
_cell.length_b   1.000
_cell.length_c   1.000
_cell.angle_alpha   90.00
_cell.angle_beta   90.00
_cell.angle_gamma   90.00
#
_symmetry.space_group_name_H-M   'P 1'
#
loop_
_entity.id
_entity.type
_entity.pdbx_description
1 polymer ?
#
loop_
_entity_poly.entity_id
_entity_poly.type
_entity_poly.pdbx_seq_one_letter_code
_entity_poly.pdbx_strand_id
1 'polypeptide(L)'
;MLRNINQPRLCNGTRLAVKKIMNNVIEATIIKGKYKGEDVLIPRIPMIPTDLPFDFKRLQFPVRLAFAMTINKSQSQSLEVCGINLEFPCFAHGQLYVACSRIGKSSSLFIHSPQNKRKNKVYKKALN
;
A
#
# COMPACT_ATOMS: atom_id res chain seq x y z
N MET A 1 5.67 -0.54 5.22
CA MET A 1 5.79 -1.58 6.25
C MET A 1 4.73 -2.67 6.05
N LEU A 2 5.09 -3.92 6.29
CA LEU A 2 4.24 -5.12 6.12
C LEU A 2 3.81 -5.76 7.45
N ARG A 3 4.48 -5.46 8.55
CA ARG A 3 4.15 -5.93 9.91
C ARG A 3 4.27 -4.77 10.90
N ASN A 4 3.52 -4.87 12.00
CA ASN A 4 3.72 -4.03 13.18
C ASN A 4 4.99 -4.52 13.88
N ILE A 5 5.94 -3.61 14.13
CA ILE A 5 7.17 -3.93 14.88
C ILE A 5 7.16 -3.18 16.21
N ASN A 6 6.86 -1.89 16.18
CA ASN A 6 6.92 -1.02 17.35
C ASN A 6 5.76 -0.03 17.29
N GLN A 7 4.62 -0.40 17.87
CA GLN A 7 3.45 0.46 17.88
C GLN A 7 3.62 1.58 18.91
N PRO A 8 3.16 2.81 18.62
CA PRO A 8 2.43 3.24 17.42
C PRO A 8 3.32 3.78 16.28
N ARG A 9 4.66 3.66 16.37
CA ARG A 9 5.62 4.28 15.43
C ARG A 9 5.73 3.53 14.11
N LEU A 10 5.97 2.22 14.16
CA LEU A 10 6.19 1.32 13.03
C LEU A 10 5.08 0.29 12.92
N CYS A 11 4.05 0.66 12.16
CA CYS A 11 2.85 -0.12 11.93
C CYS A 11 2.71 -0.54 10.47
N ASN A 12 1.77 -1.44 10.19
CA ASN A 12 1.36 -1.78 8.83
C ASN A 12 0.98 -0.53 8.04
N GLY A 13 1.50 -0.43 6.82
CA GLY A 13 1.23 0.72 5.95
C GLY A 13 2.15 1.93 6.15
N THR A 14 2.97 2.00 7.20
CA THR A 14 3.95 3.09 7.38
C THR A 14 4.84 3.20 6.13
N ARG A 15 4.89 4.41 5.56
CA ARG A 15 5.68 4.76 4.37
C ARG A 15 7.05 5.24 4.80
N LEU A 16 8.07 4.70 4.14
CA LEU A 16 9.46 4.84 4.52
C LEU A 16 10.29 5.19 3.30
N ALA A 17 11.26 6.08 3.47
CA ALA A 17 12.30 6.36 2.49
C ALA A 17 13.57 5.64 2.95
N VAL A 18 14.09 4.70 2.15
CA VAL A 18 15.30 3.95 2.51
C VAL A 18 16.50 4.88 2.40
N LYS A 19 17.31 4.96 3.46
CA LYS A 19 18.59 5.69 3.50
C LYS A 19 19.76 4.77 3.23
N LYS A 20 19.81 3.63 3.92
CA LYS A 20 20.91 2.67 3.85
C LYS A 20 20.41 1.24 4.01
N ILE A 21 20.99 0.34 3.23
CA ILE A 21 20.72 -1.09 3.33
C ILE A 21 21.99 -1.77 3.85
N MET A 22 21.86 -2.53 4.93
CA MET A 22 22.92 -3.34 5.52
C MET A 22 22.47 -4.80 5.57
N ASN A 23 23.37 -5.72 5.93
CA ASN A 23 23.10 -7.17 5.88
C ASN A 23 21.85 -7.60 6.68
N ASN A 24 21.66 -7.01 7.87
CA ASN A 24 20.62 -7.42 8.81
C ASN A 24 19.64 -6.30 9.20
N VAL A 25 19.87 -5.07 8.73
CA VAL A 25 19.11 -3.88 9.10
C VAL A 25 18.95 -2.96 7.88
N ILE A 26 17.78 -2.35 7.75
CA ILE A 26 17.53 -1.24 6.82
C ILE A 26 17.35 0.03 7.64
N GLU A 27 18.11 1.08 7.33
CA GLU A 27 17.90 2.43 7.85
C GLU A 27 16.93 3.17 6.92
N ALA A 28 15.87 3.73 7.46
CA ALA A 28 14.87 4.45 6.69
C ALA A 28 14.24 5.60 7.48
N THR A 29 13.76 6.63 6.79
CA THR A 29 13.04 7.76 7.39
C THR A 29 11.54 7.59 7.21
N ILE A 30 10.75 7.90 8.24
CA ILE A 30 9.28 7.93 8.15
C ILE A 30 8.82 9.13 7.32
N ILE A 31 8.03 8.88 6.27
CA ILE A 31 7.63 9.93 5.32
C ILE A 31 6.36 10.67 5.77
N LYS A 32 5.46 10.03 6.52
CA LYS A 32 4.12 10.55 6.84
C LYS A 32 3.67 10.22 8.26
N GLY A 33 2.69 10.98 8.75
CA GLY A 33 2.05 10.77 10.05
C GLY A 33 2.76 11.50 11.19
N LYS A 34 2.38 11.15 12.43
CA LYS A 34 2.87 11.80 13.67
C LYS A 34 4.40 11.75 13.83
N TYR A 35 5.03 10.70 13.32
CA TYR A 35 6.46 10.42 13.46
C TYR A 35 7.26 10.77 12.19
N LYS A 36 6.73 11.65 11.33
CA LYS A 36 7.39 12.05 10.08
C LYS A 36 8.77 12.66 10.37
N GLY A 37 9.77 12.27 9.59
CA GLY A 37 11.15 12.75 9.70
C GLY A 37 12.03 11.94 10.65
N GLU A 38 11.46 11.03 11.45
CA GLU A 38 12.25 10.16 12.30
C GLU A 38 12.96 9.07 11.49
N ASP A 39 14.23 8.85 11.80
CA ASP A 39 15.02 7.74 11.30
C ASP A 39 14.78 6.49 12.14
N VAL A 40 14.59 5.37 11.46
CA VAL A 40 14.27 4.08 12.06
C VAL A 40 15.13 2.97 11.48
N LEU A 41 15.42 1.99 12.32
CA LEU A 41 16.11 0.76 11.94
C LEU A 41 15.10 -0.39 11.83
N ILE A 42 15.11 -1.06 10.69
CA ILE A 42 14.18 -2.14 10.38
C ILE A 42 14.96 -3.45 10.32
N PRO A 43 14.83 -4.32 11.33
CA PRO A 43 15.46 -5.63 11.33
C PRO A 43 14.69 -6.61 10.43
N ARG A 44 15.32 -7.76 10.15
CA ARG A 44 14.60 -8.91 9.58
C ARG A 44 13.74 -9.55 10.67
N ILE A 45 12.51 -9.91 10.33
CA ILE A 45 11.59 -10.60 11.23
C ILE A 45 11.24 -11.99 10.70
N PRO A 46 10.91 -12.96 11.56
CA PRO A 46 10.38 -14.23 11.12
C PRO A 46 8.94 -14.07 10.62
N MET A 47 8.66 -14.63 9.45
CA MET A 47 7.32 -14.81 8.91
C MET A 47 7.00 -16.30 8.86
N ILE A 48 5.98 -16.69 9.61
CA ILE A 48 5.51 -18.06 9.73
C ILE A 48 4.10 -18.10 9.12
N PRO A 49 3.92 -18.72 7.94
CA PRO A 49 2.58 -19.07 7.45
C PRO A 49 1.97 -20.16 8.34
N THR A 50 0.66 -20.09 8.54
CA THR A 50 -0.12 -21.04 9.36
C THR A 50 -0.97 -21.99 8.51
N ASP A 51 -0.90 -21.84 7.20
CA ASP A 51 -1.75 -22.48 6.19
C ASP A 51 -1.02 -23.56 5.39
N LEU A 52 0.16 -24.00 5.86
CA LEU A 52 0.96 -25.04 5.22
C LEU A 52 0.90 -26.35 6.03
N PRO A 53 0.98 -27.52 5.37
CA PRO A 53 0.99 -28.82 6.05
C PRO A 53 2.33 -29.13 6.76
N PHE A 54 3.23 -28.16 6.87
CA PHE A 54 4.53 -28.28 7.50
C PHE A 54 4.95 -26.95 8.15
N ASP A 55 5.84 -27.03 9.14
CA ASP A 55 6.42 -25.85 9.79
C ASP A 55 7.36 -25.12 8.83
N PHE A 56 7.01 -23.88 8.49
CA PHE A 56 7.83 -23.02 7.65
C PHE A 56 8.11 -21.69 8.36
N LYS A 57 9.37 -21.27 8.36
CA LYS A 57 9.80 -19.98 8.92
C LYS A 57 10.72 -19.28 7.93
N ARG A 58 10.32 -18.10 7.47
CA ARG A 58 11.14 -17.25 6.59
C ARG A 58 11.59 -15.98 7.30
N LEU A 59 12.89 -15.72 7.32
CA LEU A 59 13.45 -14.49 7.87
C LEU A 59 13.58 -13.40 6.80
N GLN A 60 12.78 -12.34 6.89
CA GLN A 60 12.74 -11.26 5.88
C GLN A 60 12.50 -9.88 6.51
N PHE A 61 13.01 -8.83 5.88
CA PHE A 61 12.60 -7.46 6.16
C PHE A 61 11.11 -7.24 5.86
N PRO A 62 10.32 -6.70 6.80
CA PRO A 62 8.90 -6.45 6.61
C PRO A 62 8.62 -5.17 5.80
N VAL A 63 9.27 -5.03 4.65
CA VAL A 63 9.12 -3.90 3.73
C VAL A 63 8.76 -4.40 2.33
N ARG A 64 8.12 -3.53 1.55
CA ARG A 64 7.81 -3.74 0.13
C ARG A 64 7.92 -2.40 -0.57
N LEU A 65 8.40 -2.42 -1.82
CA LEU A 65 8.39 -1.24 -2.68
C LEU A 65 6.97 -0.68 -2.80
N ALA A 66 6.87 0.64 -2.74
CA ALA A 66 5.60 1.31 -2.51
C ALA A 66 5.33 2.49 -3.47
N PHE A 67 6.13 2.63 -4.54
CA PHE A 67 5.91 3.62 -5.59
C PHE A 67 4.58 3.39 -6.32
N ALA A 68 4.31 2.14 -6.68
CA ALA A 68 3.04 1.69 -7.21
C ALA A 68 2.49 0.58 -6.32
N MET A 69 1.16 0.52 -6.21
CA MET A 69 0.47 -0.55 -5.51
C MET A 69 -0.86 -0.85 -6.16
N THR A 70 -1.33 -2.09 -5.98
CA THR A 70 -2.65 -2.47 -6.45
C THR A 70 -3.73 -1.78 -5.63
N ILE A 71 -4.89 -1.55 -6.25
CA ILE A 71 -6.07 -0.96 -5.60
C ILE A 71 -6.40 -1.70 -4.30
N ASN A 72 -6.39 -3.03 -4.33
CA ASN A 72 -6.67 -3.85 -3.14
C ASN A 72 -5.66 -3.60 -2.00
N LYS A 73 -4.39 -3.35 -2.30
CA LYS A 73 -3.37 -3.04 -1.27
C LYS A 73 -3.43 -1.60 -0.77
N SER A 74 -4.09 -0.71 -1.52
CA SER A 74 -4.36 0.67 -1.10
C SER A 74 -5.55 0.79 -0.14
N GLN A 75 -6.36 -0.28 0.00
CA GLN A 75 -7.47 -0.31 0.95
C GLN A 75 -6.95 0.02 2.36
N SER A 76 -7.72 0.85 3.08
CA SER A 76 -7.38 1.34 4.41
C SER A 76 -6.12 2.22 4.49
N GLN A 77 -5.65 2.75 3.36
CA GLN A 77 -4.64 3.82 3.33
C GLN A 77 -5.27 5.12 2.82
N SER A 78 -4.75 6.25 3.32
CA SER A 78 -5.06 7.60 2.81
C SER A 78 -3.83 8.16 2.11
N LEU A 79 -4.02 8.71 0.91
CA LEU A 79 -2.98 9.29 0.07
C LEU A 79 -3.27 10.78 -0.16
N GLU A 80 -2.21 11.58 -0.16
CA GLU A 80 -2.32 13.02 -0.44
C GLU A 80 -2.44 13.28 -1.94
N VAL A 81 -1.66 12.55 -2.74
CA VAL A 81 -1.62 12.62 -4.21
C VAL A 81 -1.51 11.21 -4.74
N CYS A 82 -2.25 10.86 -5.79
CA CYS A 82 -2.17 9.55 -6.40
C CYS A 82 -2.56 9.58 -7.89
N GLY A 83 -1.83 8.80 -8.67
CA GLY A 83 -2.18 8.45 -10.05
C GLY A 83 -2.84 7.06 -10.09
N ILE A 84 -3.98 6.95 -10.77
CA ILE A 84 -4.64 5.68 -11.08
C ILE A 84 -4.30 5.33 -12.53
N ASN A 85 -3.57 4.22 -12.71
CA ASN A 85 -3.34 3.66 -14.03
C ASN A 85 -4.52 2.74 -14.43
N LEU A 86 -5.25 3.12 -15.47
CA LEU A 86 -6.35 2.38 -16.10
C LEU A 86 -6.03 2.02 -17.56
N GLU A 87 -4.77 1.66 -17.83
CA GLU A 87 -4.37 1.05 -19.09
C GLU A 87 -5.19 -0.22 -19.40
N PHE A 88 -5.49 -0.99 -18.34
CA PHE A 88 -6.44 -2.09 -18.36
C PHE A 88 -7.69 -1.75 -17.55
N PRO A 89 -8.89 -2.22 -17.96
CA PRO A 89 -10.12 -1.97 -17.22
C PRO A 89 -10.11 -2.64 -15.85
N CYS A 90 -10.79 -2.04 -14.87
CA CYS A 90 -10.99 -2.65 -13.56
C CYS A 90 -11.71 -4.00 -13.68
N PHE A 91 -11.19 -5.02 -13.01
CA PHE A 91 -11.72 -6.38 -13.10
C PHE A 91 -12.95 -6.61 -12.21
N ALA A 92 -13.02 -5.91 -11.07
CA ALA A 92 -14.09 -6.07 -10.08
C ALA A 92 -14.88 -4.78 -9.83
N HIS A 93 -16.12 -4.96 -9.39
CA HIS A 93 -17.00 -3.86 -8.96
C HIS A 93 -16.37 -3.08 -7.82
N GLY A 94 -16.57 -1.76 -7.82
CA GLY A 94 -16.14 -0.89 -6.72
C GLY A 94 -14.64 -0.62 -6.64
N GLN A 95 -13.80 -1.22 -7.49
CA GLN A 95 -12.35 -0.98 -7.44
C GLN A 95 -11.98 0.46 -7.78
N LEU A 96 -12.60 1.03 -8.81
CA LEU A 96 -12.38 2.43 -9.16
C LEU A 96 -12.81 3.36 -8.02
N TYR A 97 -13.95 3.07 -7.39
CA TYR A 97 -14.43 3.80 -6.22
C TYR A 97 -13.45 3.69 -5.04
N VAL A 98 -12.97 2.48 -4.74
CA VAL A 98 -11.95 2.24 -3.70
C VAL A 98 -10.70 3.05 -3.98
N ALA A 99 -10.22 3.07 -5.23
CA ALA A 99 -9.04 3.84 -5.62
C ALA A 99 -9.24 5.35 -5.47
N CYS A 100 -10.37 5.89 -5.97
CA CYS A 100 -10.68 7.31 -5.86
C CYS A 100 -10.87 7.75 -4.40
N SER A 101 -11.50 6.92 -3.56
CA SER A 101 -11.75 7.22 -2.14
C SER A 101 -10.48 7.24 -1.28
N ARG A 102 -9.30 6.90 -1.82
CA ARG A 102 -8.04 7.00 -1.07
C ARG A 102 -7.55 8.45 -0.94
N ILE A 103 -8.15 9.39 -1.67
CA ILE A 103 -7.69 10.78 -1.80
C ILE A 103 -8.80 11.71 -1.34
N GLY A 104 -8.46 12.71 -0.54
CA GLY A 104 -9.44 13.67 0.00
C GLY A 104 -9.79 14.83 -0.94
N LYS A 105 -8.91 15.15 -1.92
CA LYS A 105 -9.09 16.28 -2.85
C LYS A 105 -9.09 15.77 -4.29
N SER A 106 -10.09 16.15 -5.07
CA SER A 106 -10.20 15.77 -6.49
C SER A 106 -9.03 16.29 -7.34
N SER A 107 -8.49 17.48 -7.01
CA SER A 107 -7.34 18.07 -7.70
C SER A 107 -6.03 17.30 -7.53
N SER A 108 -5.96 16.38 -6.57
CA SER A 108 -4.78 15.55 -6.28
C SER A 108 -4.91 14.12 -6.83
N LEU A 109 -5.97 13.86 -7.61
CA LEU A 109 -6.22 12.59 -8.29
C LEU A 109 -5.95 12.73 -9.78
N PHE A 110 -5.04 11.90 -10.29
CA PHE A 110 -4.73 11.82 -11.71
C PHE A 110 -5.14 10.46 -12.25
N ILE A 111 -5.84 10.41 -13.38
CA ILE A 111 -6.27 9.14 -13.98
C ILE A 111 -5.64 9.04 -15.37
N HIS A 112 -4.84 7.99 -15.56
CA HIS A 112 -4.30 7.65 -16.87
C HIS A 112 -5.21 6.60 -17.52
N SER A 113 -5.85 6.93 -18.64
CA SER A 113 -6.72 5.99 -19.39
C SER A 113 -6.49 6.12 -20.90
N PRO A 114 -5.55 5.35 -21.46
CA PRO A 114 -5.16 5.45 -22.87
C PRO A 114 -6.26 4.97 -23.84
N GLN A 115 -7.15 4.06 -23.41
CA GLN A 115 -8.18 3.49 -24.28
C GLN A 115 -9.50 4.29 -24.32
N ASN A 116 -9.63 5.39 -23.56
CA ASN A 116 -10.83 6.24 -23.41
C ASN A 116 -12.16 5.50 -23.09
N LYS A 117 -12.14 4.18 -22.87
CA LYS A 117 -13.30 3.33 -22.57
C LYS A 117 -13.45 3.17 -21.06
N ARG A 118 -14.29 4.02 -20.47
CA ARG A 118 -14.67 3.95 -19.05
C ARG A 118 -15.84 2.97 -18.88
N LYS A 119 -15.57 1.66 -18.80
CA LYS A 119 -16.60 0.71 -18.31
C LYS A 119 -16.58 0.69 -16.79
N ASN A 120 -17.23 1.65 -16.16
CA ASN A 120 -17.63 1.49 -14.76
C ASN A 120 -18.75 0.45 -14.74
N LYS A 121 -18.42 -0.81 -14.40
CA LYS A 121 -19.45 -1.82 -14.14
C LYS A 121 -20.14 -1.42 -12.83
N VAL A 122 -21.27 -0.74 -12.93
CA VAL A 122 -22.17 -0.45 -11.81
C VAL A 122 -23.29 -1.49 -11.84
N TYR A 123 -23.40 -2.33 -10.82
CA TYR A 123 -24.55 -3.23 -10.70
C TYR A 123 -25.72 -2.43 -10.13
N LYS A 124 -26.81 -2.29 -10.90
CA LYS A 124 -28.01 -1.52 -10.52
C LYS A 124 -28.65 -1.95 -9.18
N LYS A 125 -28.36 -3.15 -8.68
CA LYS A 125 -28.88 -3.67 -7.40
C LYS A 125 -28.42 -2.92 -6.15
N ALA A 126 -27.41 -2.05 -6.23
CA ALA A 126 -26.87 -1.31 -5.08
C ALA A 126 -27.40 0.15 -4.95
N LEU A 127 -28.38 0.54 -5.78
CA LEU A 127 -28.97 1.89 -5.80
C LEU A 127 -30.49 1.88 -5.58
N ASN A 128 -30.99 0.97 -4.74
CA ASN A 128 -32.36 1.03 -4.23
C ASN A 128 -32.37 1.62 -2.82
#